data_AF-A0A2N5KFT1-F1
#
_entry.id   AF-A0A2N5KFT1-F1
#
_cell.length_a   1.000
_cell.length_b   1.000
_cell.length_c   1.000
_cell.angle_alpha   90.00
_cell.angle_beta   90.00
_cell.angle_gamma   90.00
#
_symmetry.space_group_name_H-M   'P 1'
#
loop_
_entity.id
_entity.type
_entity.pdbx_description
1 polymer ?
#
loop_
_entity_poly.entity_id
_entity_poly.type
_entity_poly.pdbx_seq_one_letter_code
_entity_poly.pdbx_strand_id
1 'polypeptide(L)'
;MSHQHNERAVTATAIDDARAQWELRAYRRIEYVPGTEYSRQEIVRRNEYITAAYAEMYLRRPNVFTWAGMAALTSAAVGRGMYLMQLLRASRLGFLLGLFPNEVATVEQMLGVGNLAVFTDIYWQHMAYDAGGLAELQRIYEAGRLNQQAWEAWQQIDQGKRTNDQALIWAGNAGLLYFEQKEVLQPAVYDQHLPIWQVVSAWINSPILGHYESITSFLQGANLGDFQTRWQWIEQSMLPRWKRLAQLRAERVERELHTLLIGGAPFSIPGIPVAKLLGQGMYKPLRTSTLGR
;
A
#
# COMPACT_ATOMS: atom_id res chain seq x y z
N MET A 1 26.65 -37.43 22.52
CA MET A 1 25.35 -37.86 21.97
C MET A 1 24.17 -36.92 22.32
N SER A 2 24.40 -35.70 22.85
CA SER A 2 23.31 -34.81 23.29
C SER A 2 23.03 -33.60 22.38
N HIS A 3 23.78 -33.40 21.29
CA HIS A 3 23.57 -32.27 20.37
C HIS A 3 22.65 -32.58 19.18
N GLN A 4 22.51 -33.86 18.77
CA GLN A 4 21.64 -34.25 17.64
C GLN A 4 20.14 -34.27 17.96
N HIS A 5 19.75 -34.27 19.23
CA HIS A 5 18.33 -34.23 19.62
C HIS A 5 17.74 -32.81 19.59
N ASN A 6 18.57 -31.77 19.72
CA ASN A 6 18.10 -30.39 19.78
C ASN A 6 17.87 -29.78 18.38
N GLU A 7 18.70 -30.13 17.39
CA GLU A 7 18.52 -29.66 16.00
C GLU A 7 17.27 -30.28 15.34
N ARG A 8 16.95 -31.55 15.64
CA ARG A 8 15.75 -32.22 15.09
C ARG A 8 14.43 -31.64 15.62
N ALA A 9 14.41 -31.19 16.87
CA ALA A 9 13.22 -30.61 17.49
C ALA A 9 12.90 -29.20 16.95
N VAL A 10 13.92 -28.42 16.61
CA VAL A 10 13.77 -27.07 16.02
C VAL A 10 13.39 -27.14 14.54
N THR A 11 13.82 -28.16 13.80
CA THR A 11 13.40 -28.36 12.40
C THR A 11 11.99 -28.93 12.25
N ALA A 12 11.48 -29.71 13.21
CA ALA A 12 10.12 -30.26 13.14
C ALA A 12 9.04 -29.19 13.35
N THR A 13 9.29 -28.19 14.20
CA THR A 13 8.34 -27.11 14.50
C THR A 13 8.18 -26.09 13.36
N ALA A 14 9.23 -25.88 12.56
CA ALA A 14 9.18 -24.98 11.39
C ALA A 14 8.47 -25.60 10.17
N ILE A 15 8.39 -26.94 10.09
CA ILE A 15 7.74 -27.65 8.98
C ILE A 15 6.21 -27.69 9.17
N ASP A 16 5.70 -27.61 10.40
CA ASP A 16 4.24 -27.63 10.69
C ASP A 16 3.60 -26.24 10.89
N ASP A 17 4.38 -25.15 10.87
CA ASP A 17 3.81 -23.79 10.96
C ASP A 17 3.23 -23.33 9.62
N ALA A 18 1.94 -23.63 9.47
CA ALA A 18 1.07 -23.20 8.38
C ALA A 18 1.28 -21.74 7.94
N ARG A 19 1.32 -20.83 8.93
CA ARG A 19 1.48 -19.40 8.67
C ARG A 19 2.84 -19.12 8.09
N ALA A 20 3.91 -19.64 8.70
CA ALA A 20 5.27 -19.42 8.24
C ALA A 20 5.47 -19.89 6.78
N GLN A 21 4.81 -20.97 6.38
CA GLN A 21 4.83 -21.42 4.98
C GLN A 21 4.18 -20.43 4.02
N TRP A 22 3.04 -19.84 4.39
CA TRP A 22 2.36 -18.82 3.57
C TRP A 22 3.14 -17.50 3.54
N GLU A 23 3.68 -17.07 4.67
CA GLU A 23 4.57 -15.89 4.75
C GLU A 23 5.79 -16.07 3.84
N LEU A 24 6.46 -17.23 3.91
CA LEU A 24 7.61 -17.50 3.04
C LEU A 24 7.23 -17.48 1.55
N ARG A 25 6.03 -17.98 1.19
CA ARG A 25 5.53 -17.85 -0.19
C ARG A 25 5.30 -16.39 -0.57
N ALA A 26 4.72 -15.58 0.31
CA ALA A 26 4.53 -14.15 0.08
C ALA A 26 5.86 -13.42 -0.07
N TYR A 27 6.84 -13.68 0.81
CA TYR A 27 8.16 -13.04 0.79
C TYR A 27 8.91 -13.33 -0.50
N ARG A 28 8.87 -14.57 -1.00
CA ARG A 28 9.48 -14.92 -2.29
C ARG A 28 8.91 -14.14 -3.47
N ARG A 29 7.63 -13.75 -3.43
CA ARG A 29 7.01 -12.96 -4.52
C ARG A 29 7.58 -11.55 -4.63
N ILE A 30 8.15 -11.03 -3.55
CA ILE A 30 8.65 -9.65 -3.47
C ILE A 30 10.16 -9.62 -3.21
N GLU A 31 10.85 -10.74 -3.41
CA GLU A 31 12.31 -10.89 -3.19
C GLU A 31 12.75 -10.43 -1.78
N TYR A 32 11.88 -10.65 -0.78
CA TYR A 32 12.12 -10.22 0.59
C TYR A 32 12.70 -11.35 1.45
N VAL A 33 13.68 -11.00 2.27
CA VAL A 33 14.36 -11.85 3.25
C VAL A 33 14.39 -11.07 4.57
N PRO A 34 13.67 -11.53 5.61
CA PRO A 34 13.66 -10.88 6.92
C PRO A 34 15.08 -10.67 7.47
N GLY A 35 15.32 -9.50 8.07
CA GLY A 35 16.61 -9.16 8.67
C GLY A 35 17.71 -8.74 7.68
N THR A 36 17.43 -8.73 6.37
CA THR A 36 18.36 -8.24 5.35
C THR A 36 18.24 -6.73 5.19
N GLU A 37 19.37 -6.04 5.08
CA GLU A 37 19.40 -4.62 4.71
C GLU A 37 19.20 -4.44 3.21
N TYR A 38 18.35 -3.49 2.83
CA TYR A 38 18.03 -3.18 1.44
C TYR A 38 18.41 -1.75 1.10
N SER A 39 19.01 -1.54 -0.06
CA SER A 39 19.20 -0.22 -0.63
C SER A 39 17.86 0.43 -0.98
N ARG A 40 17.87 1.76 -1.15
CA ARG A 40 16.66 2.52 -1.54
C ARG A 40 16.08 2.04 -2.88
N GLN A 41 16.93 1.68 -3.83
CA GLN A 41 16.50 1.18 -5.14
C GLN A 41 15.81 -0.18 -5.00
N GLU A 42 16.33 -1.07 -4.15
CA GLU A 42 15.69 -2.35 -3.87
C GLU A 42 14.36 -2.18 -3.14
N ILE A 43 14.23 -1.20 -2.24
CA ILE A 43 12.94 -0.89 -1.58
C ILE A 43 11.89 -0.44 -2.60
N VAL A 44 12.26 0.42 -3.55
CA VAL A 44 11.36 0.88 -4.61
C VAL A 44 10.98 -0.28 -5.54
N ARG A 45 11.95 -1.09 -5.97
CA ARG A 45 11.69 -2.28 -6.78
C ARG A 45 10.78 -3.29 -6.06
N ARG A 46 11.00 -3.50 -4.76
CA ARG A 46 10.12 -4.32 -3.93
C ARG A 46 8.70 -3.77 -3.88
N ASN A 47 8.52 -2.45 -3.83
CA ASN A 47 7.20 -1.83 -3.89
C ASN A 47 6.47 -2.15 -5.20
N GLU A 48 7.17 -2.22 -6.33
CA GLU A 48 6.60 -2.62 -7.62
C GLU A 48 6.10 -4.07 -7.57
N TYR A 49 6.89 -4.99 -7.01
CA TYR A 49 6.45 -6.38 -6.79
C TYR A 49 5.25 -6.50 -5.85
N ILE A 50 5.24 -5.74 -4.74
CA ILE A 50 4.09 -5.67 -3.82
C ILE A 50 2.84 -5.19 -4.56
N THR A 51 2.96 -4.11 -5.34
CA THR A 51 1.86 -3.53 -6.11
C THR A 51 1.29 -4.53 -7.10
N ALA A 52 2.15 -5.21 -7.86
CA ALA A 52 1.74 -6.24 -8.82
C ALA A 52 1.07 -7.44 -8.13
N ALA A 53 1.60 -7.86 -6.98
CA ALA A 53 1.04 -8.97 -6.21
C ALA A 53 -0.39 -8.69 -5.71
N TYR A 54 -0.67 -7.47 -5.25
CA TYR A 54 -2.04 -7.04 -4.90
C TYR A 54 -2.96 -6.98 -6.13
N ALA A 55 -2.49 -6.40 -7.23
CA ALA A 55 -3.25 -6.29 -8.47
C ALA A 55 -3.65 -7.67 -9.00
N GLU A 56 -2.70 -8.61 -9.03
CA GLU A 56 -2.95 -10.00 -9.45
C GLU A 56 -3.97 -10.68 -8.54
N MET A 57 -3.85 -10.50 -7.22
CA MET A 57 -4.80 -11.08 -6.26
C MET A 57 -6.22 -10.58 -6.51
N TYR A 58 -6.40 -9.27 -6.71
CA TYR A 58 -7.72 -8.71 -7.06
C TYR A 58 -8.25 -9.30 -8.36
N LEU A 59 -7.45 -9.32 -9.42
CA LEU A 59 -7.85 -9.75 -10.76
C LEU A 59 -8.28 -11.22 -10.82
N ARG A 60 -7.84 -12.07 -9.88
CA ARG A 60 -8.33 -13.46 -9.81
C ARG A 60 -9.80 -13.55 -9.45
N ARG A 61 -10.27 -12.75 -8.49
CA ARG A 61 -11.67 -12.71 -8.04
C ARG A 61 -12.06 -11.29 -7.56
N PRO A 62 -12.34 -10.35 -8.48
CA PRO A 62 -12.64 -8.95 -8.16
C PRO A 62 -13.79 -8.74 -7.17
N ASN A 63 -14.78 -9.64 -7.21
CA ASN A 63 -15.97 -9.63 -6.35
C ASN A 63 -15.74 -10.25 -4.96
N VAL A 64 -14.52 -10.68 -4.64
CA VAL A 64 -14.14 -11.30 -3.35
C VAL A 64 -13.00 -10.52 -2.71
N PHE A 65 -11.95 -10.23 -3.47
CA PHE A 65 -10.71 -9.63 -2.96
C PHE A 65 -10.68 -8.11 -3.09
N THR A 66 -11.76 -7.44 -2.71
CA THR A 66 -11.90 -5.98 -2.91
C THR A 66 -10.87 -5.17 -2.11
N TRP A 67 -10.40 -5.69 -0.97
CA TRP A 67 -9.26 -5.14 -0.23
C TRP A 67 -8.00 -5.10 -1.09
N ALA A 68 -7.68 -6.19 -1.79
CA ALA A 68 -6.46 -6.29 -2.61
C ALA A 68 -6.47 -5.28 -3.77
N GLY A 69 -7.64 -4.98 -4.33
CA GLY A 69 -7.75 -3.96 -5.38
C GLY A 69 -7.45 -2.55 -4.85
N MET A 70 -7.98 -2.20 -3.69
CA MET A 70 -7.65 -0.93 -3.03
C MET A 70 -6.19 -0.89 -2.61
N ALA A 71 -5.65 -1.99 -2.05
CA ALA A 71 -4.25 -2.11 -1.68
C ALA A 71 -3.31 -1.92 -2.87
N ALA A 72 -3.64 -2.45 -4.06
CA ALA A 72 -2.87 -2.23 -5.27
C ALA A 72 -2.80 -0.74 -5.67
N LEU A 73 -3.95 -0.04 -5.65
CA LEU A 73 -4.01 1.40 -5.95
C LEU A 73 -3.21 2.23 -4.93
N THR A 74 -3.35 1.89 -3.64
CA THR A 74 -2.61 2.53 -2.54
C THR A 74 -1.11 2.26 -2.67
N SER A 75 -0.70 1.02 -2.95
CA SER A 75 0.70 0.62 -3.12
C SER A 75 1.37 1.32 -4.31
N ALA A 76 0.63 1.49 -5.41
CA ALA A 76 1.08 2.30 -6.54
C ALA A 76 1.24 3.79 -6.14
N ALA A 77 0.32 4.35 -5.34
CA ALA A 77 0.45 5.71 -4.82
C ALA A 77 1.66 5.87 -3.89
N VAL A 78 1.91 4.88 -3.04
CA VAL A 78 3.09 4.82 -2.17
C VAL A 78 4.38 4.82 -3.01
N GLY A 79 4.47 3.98 -4.05
CA GLY A 79 5.62 3.95 -4.96
C GLY A 79 5.86 5.31 -5.61
N ARG A 80 4.79 5.99 -6.07
CA ARG A 80 4.88 7.38 -6.57
C ARG A 80 5.45 8.35 -5.52
N GLY A 81 5.02 8.20 -4.27
CA GLY A 81 5.55 8.96 -3.14
C GLY A 81 7.04 8.72 -2.90
N MET A 82 7.51 7.47 -2.98
CA MET A 82 8.93 7.14 -2.81
C MET A 82 9.80 7.84 -3.86
N TYR A 83 9.44 7.73 -5.15
CA TYR A 83 10.14 8.40 -6.23
C TYR A 83 10.14 9.93 -6.05
N LEU A 84 9.01 10.52 -5.64
CA LEU A 84 8.95 11.95 -5.34
C LEU A 84 9.92 12.34 -4.22
N MET A 85 9.97 11.58 -3.12
CA MET A 85 10.90 11.86 -2.02
C MET A 85 12.37 11.73 -2.46
N GLN A 86 12.70 10.76 -3.31
CA GLN A 86 14.04 10.63 -3.90
C GLN A 86 14.40 11.85 -4.74
N LEU A 87 13.48 12.34 -5.57
CA LEU A 87 13.67 13.55 -6.37
C LEU A 87 13.87 14.78 -5.48
N LEU A 88 13.03 14.97 -4.45
CA LEU A 88 13.14 16.09 -3.51
C LEU A 88 14.44 16.05 -2.72
N ARG A 89 14.91 14.85 -2.35
CA ARG A 89 16.19 14.66 -1.67
C ARG A 89 17.36 15.02 -2.59
N ALA A 90 17.36 14.54 -3.83
CA ALA A 90 18.43 14.80 -4.79
C ALA A 90 18.51 16.29 -5.17
N SER A 91 17.35 16.95 -5.34
CA SER A 91 17.25 18.36 -5.71
C SER A 91 17.34 19.33 -4.52
N ARG A 92 17.23 18.82 -3.28
CA ARG A 92 17.08 19.63 -2.05
C ARG A 92 15.86 20.55 -2.06
N LEU A 93 14.82 20.21 -2.84
CA LEU A 93 13.59 20.99 -2.97
C LEU A 93 12.49 20.60 -1.97
N GLY A 94 12.78 19.75 -0.99
CA GLY A 94 11.81 19.33 0.04
C GLY A 94 11.11 20.49 0.76
N PHE A 95 11.80 21.62 0.93
CA PHE A 95 11.26 22.81 1.59
C PHE A 95 10.03 23.39 0.86
N LEU A 96 9.88 23.14 -0.45
CA LEU A 96 8.69 23.55 -1.21
C LEU A 96 7.41 22.83 -0.73
N LEU A 97 7.57 21.68 -0.07
CA LEU A 97 6.50 20.92 0.56
C LEU A 97 6.51 21.05 2.10
N GLY A 98 7.28 22.00 2.64
CA GLY A 98 7.44 22.18 4.07
C GLY A 98 8.28 21.09 4.75
N LEU A 99 9.07 20.32 4.00
CA LEU A 99 9.91 19.25 4.53
C LEU A 99 11.39 19.64 4.57
N PHE A 100 12.03 19.42 5.72
CA PHE A 100 13.48 19.49 5.89
C PHE A 100 14.16 18.20 5.35
N PRO A 101 15.48 18.22 5.08
CA PRO A 101 16.17 17.06 4.49
C PRO A 101 16.01 15.74 5.26
N ASN A 102 15.99 15.79 6.60
CA ASN A 102 15.77 14.60 7.42
C ASN A 102 14.32 14.11 7.31
N GLU A 103 13.35 15.01 7.23
CA GLU A 103 11.94 14.68 7.08
C GLU A 103 11.66 14.03 5.71
N VAL A 104 12.27 14.52 4.63
CA VAL A 104 12.19 13.86 3.31
C VAL A 104 12.68 12.40 3.40
N ALA A 105 13.78 12.17 4.10
CA ALA A 105 14.32 10.82 4.31
C ALA A 105 13.37 9.95 5.15
N THR A 106 12.80 10.52 6.22
CA THR A 106 11.84 9.84 7.08
C THR A 106 10.58 9.46 6.30
N VAL A 107 9.99 10.36 5.51
CA VAL A 107 8.81 10.05 4.68
C VAL A 107 9.14 8.95 3.68
N GLU A 108 10.27 9.03 2.98
CA GLU A 108 10.71 8.00 2.02
C GLU A 108 10.78 6.62 2.70
N GLN A 109 11.41 6.55 3.88
CA GLN A 109 11.55 5.32 4.63
C GLN A 109 10.19 4.79 5.11
N MET A 110 9.34 5.64 5.66
CA MET A 110 8.03 5.25 6.21
C MET A 110 7.07 4.74 5.14
N LEU A 111 7.14 5.27 3.92
CA LEU A 111 6.42 4.73 2.77
C LEU A 111 6.82 3.28 2.47
N GLY A 112 8.12 2.97 2.53
CA GLY A 112 8.64 1.61 2.30
C GLY A 112 8.37 0.64 3.42
N VAL A 113 8.49 1.11 4.67
CA VAL A 113 8.17 0.33 5.86
C VAL A 113 6.68 0.02 5.91
N GLY A 114 5.82 1.01 5.69
CA GLY A 114 4.37 0.84 5.77
C GLY A 114 3.83 -0.16 4.76
N ASN A 115 4.17 0.00 3.49
CA ASN A 115 3.67 -0.92 2.45
C ASN A 115 4.23 -2.34 2.63
N LEU A 116 5.48 -2.48 3.09
CA LEU A 116 6.02 -3.80 3.44
C LEU A 116 5.26 -4.40 4.63
N ALA A 117 5.01 -3.64 5.70
CA ALA A 117 4.33 -4.12 6.90
C ALA A 117 2.94 -4.69 6.57
N VAL A 118 2.14 -3.95 5.78
CA VAL A 118 0.83 -4.40 5.31
C VAL A 118 0.95 -5.68 4.47
N PHE A 119 1.93 -5.74 3.56
CA PHE A 119 2.13 -6.92 2.73
C PHE A 119 2.51 -8.15 3.56
N THR A 120 3.44 -8.01 4.49
CA THR A 120 3.91 -9.10 5.33
C THR A 120 2.86 -9.58 6.34
N ASP A 121 1.84 -8.76 6.64
CA ASP A 121 0.80 -9.10 7.59
C ASP A 121 -0.48 -9.67 6.94
N ILE A 122 -0.94 -9.09 5.83
CA ILE A 122 -2.26 -9.40 5.24
C ILE A 122 -2.17 -10.25 3.97
N TYR A 123 -1.11 -10.11 3.17
CA TYR A 123 -1.08 -10.74 1.83
C TYR A 123 -1.03 -12.27 1.89
N TRP A 124 -0.30 -12.84 2.84
CA TRP A 124 -0.25 -14.30 3.02
C TRP A 124 -1.63 -14.89 3.37
N GLN A 125 -2.48 -14.12 4.07
CA GLN A 125 -3.85 -14.54 4.40
C GLN A 125 -4.70 -14.69 3.14
N HIS A 126 -4.57 -13.74 2.20
CA HIS A 126 -5.23 -13.81 0.89
C HIS A 126 -4.77 -15.03 0.11
N MET A 127 -3.46 -15.32 0.12
CA MET A 127 -2.92 -16.52 -0.55
C MET A 127 -3.45 -17.82 0.07
N ALA A 128 -3.49 -17.90 1.40
CA ALA A 128 -4.01 -19.06 2.12
C ALA A 128 -5.50 -19.30 1.83
N TYR A 129 -6.31 -18.24 1.87
CA TYR A 129 -7.73 -18.33 1.54
C TYR A 129 -8.00 -18.63 0.07
N ASP A 130 -7.23 -18.06 -0.86
CA ASP A 130 -7.36 -18.33 -2.29
C ASP A 130 -7.12 -19.81 -2.62
N ALA A 131 -6.15 -20.43 -1.93
CA ALA A 131 -5.76 -21.82 -2.14
C ALA A 131 -6.58 -22.85 -1.35
N GLY A 132 -6.87 -22.56 -0.07
CA GLY A 132 -7.46 -23.52 0.87
C GLY A 132 -8.80 -23.08 1.47
N GLY A 133 -9.30 -21.91 1.11
CA GLY A 133 -10.55 -21.36 1.64
C GLY A 133 -10.50 -21.07 3.14
N LEU A 134 -11.67 -20.97 3.75
CA LEU A 134 -11.80 -20.67 5.18
C LEU A 134 -11.20 -21.77 6.08
N ALA A 135 -11.21 -23.03 5.64
CA ALA A 135 -10.66 -24.15 6.40
C ALA A 135 -9.15 -23.99 6.66
N GLU A 136 -8.40 -23.47 5.67
CA GLU A 136 -6.97 -23.23 5.84
C GLU A 136 -6.70 -22.09 6.83
N LEU A 137 -7.48 -21.01 6.76
CA LEU A 137 -7.38 -19.92 7.73
C LEU A 137 -7.82 -20.34 9.13
N GLN A 138 -8.83 -21.20 9.24
CA GLN A 138 -9.30 -21.74 10.53
C GLN A 138 -8.17 -22.51 11.23
N ARG A 139 -7.45 -23.37 10.51
CA ARG A 139 -6.30 -24.11 11.04
C ARG A 139 -5.22 -23.16 11.60
N ILE A 140 -4.96 -22.06 10.91
CA ILE A 140 -3.98 -21.04 11.33
C ILE A 140 -4.49 -20.26 12.55
N TYR A 141 -5.78 -19.95 12.58
CA TYR A 141 -6.43 -19.28 13.70
C TYR A 141 -6.44 -20.14 14.98
N GLU A 142 -6.82 -21.41 14.87
CA GLU A 142 -6.83 -22.37 15.99
C GLU A 142 -5.42 -22.60 16.57
N ALA A 143 -4.38 -22.46 15.76
CA ALA A 143 -2.99 -22.46 16.21
C ALA A 143 -2.53 -21.13 16.87
N GLY A 144 -3.42 -20.15 17.03
CA GLY A 144 -3.11 -18.84 17.60
C GLY A 144 -2.25 -17.94 16.71
N ARG A 145 -2.23 -18.20 15.39
CA ARG A 145 -1.35 -17.51 14.42
C ARG A 145 -2.08 -16.51 13.54
N LEU A 146 -3.41 -16.39 13.64
CA LEU A 146 -4.23 -15.36 12.97
C LEU A 146 -4.96 -14.52 14.03
N ASN A 147 -5.01 -13.20 13.82
CA ASN A 147 -5.72 -12.29 14.72
C ASN A 147 -7.24 -12.53 14.67
N GLN A 148 -7.93 -12.39 15.81
CA GLN A 148 -9.38 -12.58 15.92
C GLN A 148 -10.18 -11.69 14.97
N GLN A 149 -9.83 -10.41 14.86
CA GLN A 149 -10.54 -9.47 13.99
C GLN A 149 -10.35 -9.82 12.51
N ALA A 150 -9.14 -10.23 12.13
CA ALA A 150 -8.87 -10.72 10.77
C ALA A 150 -9.64 -12.02 10.48
N TRP A 151 -9.71 -12.94 11.45
CA TRP A 151 -10.49 -14.17 11.35
C TRP A 151 -11.99 -13.88 11.12
N GLU A 152 -12.60 -13.02 11.94
CA GLU A 152 -14.01 -12.62 11.79
C GLU A 152 -14.28 -11.99 10.41
N ALA A 153 -13.37 -11.14 9.94
CA ALA A 153 -13.45 -10.54 8.61
C ALA A 153 -13.41 -11.59 7.48
N TRP A 154 -12.55 -12.60 7.59
CA TRP A 154 -12.52 -13.72 6.64
C TRP A 154 -13.78 -14.58 6.69
N GLN A 155 -14.37 -14.80 7.87
CA GLN A 155 -15.66 -15.49 8.00
C GLN A 155 -16.77 -14.73 7.26
N GLN A 156 -16.80 -13.40 7.37
CA GLN A 156 -17.76 -12.57 6.62
C GLN A 156 -17.55 -12.66 5.11
N ILE A 157 -16.30 -12.60 4.64
CA ILE A 157 -15.95 -12.75 3.21
C ILE A 157 -16.40 -14.12 2.69
N ASP A 158 -16.11 -15.19 3.44
CA ASP A 158 -16.45 -16.56 3.05
C ASP A 158 -17.97 -16.80 3.07
N GLN A 159 -18.67 -16.32 4.10
CA GLN A 159 -20.12 -16.38 4.16
C GLN A 159 -20.74 -15.64 2.98
N GLY A 160 -20.32 -14.40 2.74
CA GLY A 160 -20.81 -13.60 1.61
C GLY A 160 -20.55 -14.27 0.27
N LYS A 161 -19.40 -14.92 0.09
CA LYS A 161 -19.10 -15.73 -1.11
C LYS A 161 -20.05 -16.93 -1.25
N ARG A 162 -20.31 -17.66 -0.17
CA ARG A 162 -21.22 -18.84 -0.17
C ARG A 162 -22.68 -18.48 -0.41
N THR A 163 -23.13 -17.35 0.13
CA THR A 163 -24.52 -16.88 0.02
C THR A 163 -24.75 -15.90 -1.12
N ASN A 164 -23.70 -15.58 -1.89
CA ASN A 164 -23.70 -14.52 -2.90
C ASN A 164 -24.14 -13.14 -2.36
N ASP A 165 -23.82 -12.86 -1.10
CA ASP A 165 -24.08 -11.58 -0.43
C ASP A 165 -22.86 -10.67 -0.55
N GLN A 166 -22.92 -9.75 -1.50
CA GLN A 166 -21.88 -8.75 -1.72
C GLN A 166 -21.72 -7.79 -0.53
N ALA A 167 -22.79 -7.52 0.24
CA ALA A 167 -22.67 -6.62 1.39
C ALA A 167 -21.77 -7.24 2.47
N LEU A 168 -21.90 -8.55 2.72
CA LEU A 168 -21.01 -9.28 3.64
C LEU A 168 -19.56 -9.33 3.16
N ILE A 169 -19.32 -9.53 1.86
CA ILE A 169 -17.96 -9.50 1.30
C ILE A 169 -17.31 -8.12 1.50
N TRP A 170 -18.06 -7.05 1.22
CA TRP A 170 -17.59 -5.68 1.43
C TRP A 170 -17.35 -5.37 2.90
N ALA A 171 -18.23 -5.83 3.81
CA ALA A 171 -18.06 -5.66 5.24
C ALA A 171 -16.79 -6.36 5.75
N GLY A 172 -16.55 -7.60 5.34
CA GLY A 172 -15.34 -8.33 5.73
C GLY A 172 -14.06 -7.71 5.17
N ASN A 173 -14.04 -7.28 3.90
CA ASN A 173 -12.88 -6.56 3.35
C ASN A 173 -12.63 -5.21 4.06
N ALA A 174 -13.68 -4.50 4.48
CA ALA A 174 -13.55 -3.30 5.31
C ALA A 174 -13.03 -3.64 6.72
N GLY A 175 -13.43 -4.78 7.28
CA GLY A 175 -12.90 -5.29 8.55
C GLY A 175 -11.41 -5.62 8.50
N LEU A 176 -10.93 -6.23 7.41
CA LEU A 176 -9.49 -6.41 7.16
C LEU A 176 -8.77 -5.07 7.07
N LEU A 177 -9.34 -4.10 6.35
CA LEU A 177 -8.75 -2.76 6.24
C LEU A 177 -8.69 -2.03 7.59
N TYR A 178 -9.73 -2.14 8.43
CA TYR A 178 -9.71 -1.56 9.77
C TYR A 178 -8.58 -2.16 10.61
N PHE A 179 -8.49 -3.49 10.63
CA PHE A 179 -7.43 -4.22 11.33
C PHE A 179 -6.04 -3.77 10.86
N GLU A 180 -5.82 -3.73 9.55
CA GLU A 180 -4.57 -3.23 8.96
C GLU A 180 -4.25 -1.80 9.42
N GLN A 181 -5.21 -0.87 9.28
CA GLN A 181 -4.98 0.54 9.57
C GLN A 181 -4.69 0.80 11.05
N LYS A 182 -5.27 -0.01 11.94
CA LYS A 182 -5.17 0.14 13.39
C LYS A 182 -4.03 -0.65 14.00
N GLU A 183 -3.95 -1.94 13.72
CA GLU A 183 -3.06 -2.87 14.41
C GLU A 183 -1.71 -3.03 13.69
N VAL A 184 -1.66 -2.72 12.38
CA VAL A 184 -0.43 -2.84 11.58
C VAL A 184 0.19 -1.46 11.33
N LEU A 185 -0.52 -0.58 10.63
CA LEU A 185 0.05 0.69 10.17
C LEU A 185 0.20 1.73 11.28
N GLN A 186 -0.73 1.78 12.25
CA GLN A 186 -0.61 2.75 13.34
C GLN A 186 0.72 2.60 14.09
N PRO A 187 1.06 1.42 14.68
CA PRO A 187 2.32 1.26 15.39
C PRO A 187 3.55 1.28 14.49
N ALA A 188 3.47 0.72 13.27
CA ALA A 188 4.63 0.58 12.39
C ALA A 188 5.04 1.89 11.69
N VAL A 189 4.11 2.81 11.47
CA VAL A 189 4.30 3.99 10.62
C VAL A 189 3.86 5.28 11.31
N TYR A 190 2.62 5.31 11.79
CA TYR A 190 2.01 6.57 12.19
C TYR A 190 2.47 7.04 13.58
N ASP A 191 2.66 6.11 14.52
CA ASP A 191 3.15 6.41 15.87
C ASP A 191 4.62 6.84 15.89
N GLN A 192 5.41 6.44 14.88
CA GLN A 192 6.85 6.68 14.86
C GLN A 192 7.19 8.18 14.75
N HIS A 193 6.35 8.98 14.07
CA HIS A 193 6.65 10.40 13.78
C HIS A 193 5.41 11.30 13.59
N LEU A 194 4.53 11.41 14.60
CA LEU A 194 3.28 12.16 14.49
C LEU A 194 3.36 13.59 13.88
N PRO A 195 4.39 14.43 14.16
CA PRO A 195 4.51 15.75 13.56
C PRO A 195 4.69 15.74 12.04
N ILE A 196 5.41 14.75 11.50
CA ILE A 196 5.64 14.68 10.06
C ILE A 196 4.34 14.39 9.30
N TRP A 197 3.47 13.58 9.91
CA TRP A 197 2.18 13.24 9.32
C TRP A 197 1.27 14.47 9.21
N GLN A 198 1.38 15.42 10.13
CA GLN A 198 0.67 16.70 10.04
C GLN A 198 1.11 17.50 8.80
N VAL A 199 2.41 17.56 8.53
CA VAL A 199 2.98 18.31 7.39
C VAL A 199 2.49 17.74 6.05
N VAL A 200 2.43 16.41 5.94
CA VAL A 200 2.05 15.75 4.69
C VAL A 200 0.54 15.60 4.46
N SER A 201 -0.27 15.85 5.50
CA SER A 201 -1.72 15.67 5.46
C SER A 201 -2.43 16.51 4.38
N ALA A 202 -1.86 17.65 4.00
CA ALA A 202 -2.48 18.57 3.04
C ALA A 202 -2.31 18.18 1.56
N TRP A 203 -1.38 17.27 1.26
CA TRP A 203 -1.03 16.95 -0.13
C TRP A 203 -0.96 15.46 -0.43
N ILE A 204 -1.11 14.58 0.57
CA ILE A 204 -1.40 13.17 0.35
C ILE A 204 -2.88 13.03 -0.03
N ASN A 205 -3.11 12.69 -1.30
CA ASN A 205 -4.43 12.49 -1.85
C ASN A 205 -4.90 11.04 -1.70
N SER A 206 -6.23 10.86 -1.74
CA SER A 206 -6.87 9.56 -1.86
C SER A 206 -6.26 8.73 -3.01
N PRO A 207 -5.99 7.43 -2.80
CA PRO A 207 -5.47 6.57 -3.85
C PRO A 207 -6.55 6.10 -4.84
N ILE A 208 -7.83 6.40 -4.60
CA ILE A 208 -8.93 5.94 -5.44
C ILE A 208 -8.93 6.68 -6.79
N LEU A 209 -8.96 5.93 -7.89
CA LEU A 209 -8.85 6.48 -9.25
C LEU A 209 -9.86 7.59 -9.54
N GLY A 210 -9.36 8.74 -9.98
CA GLY A 210 -10.18 9.91 -10.30
C GLY A 210 -10.63 10.72 -9.09
N HIS A 211 -10.12 10.44 -7.90
CA HIS A 211 -10.36 11.21 -6.68
C HIS A 211 -9.05 11.77 -6.13
N TYR A 212 -9.02 13.07 -5.87
CA TYR A 212 -7.83 13.81 -5.45
C TYR A 212 -8.05 14.58 -4.14
N GLU A 213 -9.01 14.13 -3.32
CA GLU A 213 -9.27 14.68 -1.99
C GLU A 213 -8.11 14.31 -1.06
N SER A 214 -7.66 15.24 -0.22
CA SER A 214 -6.74 14.96 0.91
C SER A 214 -7.52 14.83 2.22
N ILE A 215 -6.90 14.29 3.27
CA ILE A 215 -7.55 14.21 4.59
C ILE A 215 -7.94 15.59 5.12
N THR A 216 -7.13 16.62 4.87
CA THR A 216 -7.42 17.99 5.32
C THR A 216 -8.53 18.67 4.51
N SER A 217 -8.72 18.27 3.25
CA SER A 217 -9.84 18.71 2.42
C SER A 217 -11.16 18.05 2.85
N PHE A 218 -11.09 16.82 3.37
CA PHE A 218 -12.23 16.10 3.93
C PHE A 218 -12.61 16.61 5.33
N LEU A 219 -11.61 16.77 6.21
CA LEU A 219 -11.78 17.21 7.58
C LEU A 219 -10.70 18.26 7.92
N GLN A 220 -11.14 19.50 8.12
CA GLN A 220 -10.24 20.62 8.41
C GLN A 220 -9.39 20.34 9.66
N GLY A 221 -8.07 20.51 9.54
CA GLY A 221 -7.14 20.30 10.65
C GLY A 221 -6.83 18.84 10.97
N ALA A 222 -7.37 17.87 10.22
CA ALA A 222 -7.06 16.46 10.42
C ALA A 222 -5.58 16.15 10.22
N ASN A 223 -5.10 15.14 10.95
CA ASN A 223 -3.75 14.62 10.84
C ASN A 223 -3.80 13.18 10.34
N LEU A 224 -3.09 12.90 9.24
CA LEU A 224 -2.98 11.55 8.69
C LEU A 224 -2.43 10.54 9.71
N GLY A 225 -1.61 10.98 10.67
CA GLY A 225 -1.06 10.11 11.72
C GLY A 225 -2.05 9.76 12.83
N ASP A 226 -3.15 10.51 12.96
CA ASP A 226 -4.20 10.21 13.93
C ASP A 226 -5.15 9.13 13.38
N PHE A 227 -5.26 8.01 14.09
CA PHE A 227 -6.05 6.87 13.63
C PHE A 227 -7.53 7.23 13.44
N GLN A 228 -8.12 7.98 14.37
CA GLN A 228 -9.56 8.22 14.36
C GLN A 228 -9.98 9.06 13.15
N THR A 229 -9.30 10.17 12.91
CA THR A 229 -9.57 11.05 11.76
C THR A 229 -9.18 10.38 10.44
N ARG A 230 -8.08 9.61 10.39
CA ARG A 230 -7.70 8.83 9.20
C ARG A 230 -8.74 7.76 8.89
N TRP A 231 -9.19 7.01 9.88
CA TRP A 231 -10.22 5.98 9.68
C TRP A 231 -11.55 6.60 9.22
N GLN A 232 -11.96 7.72 9.82
CA GLN A 232 -13.15 8.45 9.39
C GLN A 232 -13.08 8.82 7.90
N TRP A 233 -11.93 9.31 7.44
CA TRP A 233 -11.72 9.63 6.03
C TRP A 233 -11.76 8.38 5.13
N ILE A 234 -11.14 7.28 5.55
CA ILE A 234 -11.18 6.00 4.83
C ILE A 234 -12.62 5.48 4.72
N GLU A 235 -13.34 5.42 5.84
CA GLU A 235 -14.67 4.84 5.94
C GLU A 235 -15.74 5.68 5.24
N GLN A 236 -15.72 7.00 5.43
CA GLN A 236 -16.77 7.89 4.95
C GLN A 236 -16.47 8.43 3.53
N SER A 237 -15.21 8.43 3.11
CA SER A 237 -14.81 8.92 1.80
C SER A 237 -14.30 7.84 0.85
N MET A 238 -13.23 7.14 1.23
CA MET A 238 -12.52 6.25 0.30
C MET A 238 -13.29 4.96 -0.01
N LEU A 239 -13.75 4.25 1.01
CA LEU A 239 -14.45 2.97 0.85
C LEU A 239 -15.73 3.08 0.00
N PRO A 240 -16.61 4.07 0.19
CA PRO A 240 -17.79 4.25 -0.67
C PRO A 240 -17.43 4.54 -2.13
N ARG A 241 -16.37 5.33 -2.36
CA ARG A 241 -15.88 5.65 -3.72
C ARG A 241 -15.25 4.43 -4.38
N TRP A 242 -14.43 3.68 -3.64
CA TRP A 242 -13.86 2.42 -4.11
C TRP A 242 -14.94 1.42 -4.49
N LYS A 243 -15.91 1.20 -3.59
CA LYS A 243 -17.06 0.33 -3.85
C LYS A 243 -17.82 0.72 -5.10
N ARG A 244 -18.15 2.00 -5.25
CA ARG A 244 -18.82 2.53 -6.45
C ARG A 244 -17.98 2.32 -7.70
N LEU A 245 -16.67 2.57 -7.64
CA LEU A 245 -15.76 2.41 -8.77
C LEU A 245 -15.66 0.95 -9.21
N ALA A 246 -15.44 0.03 -8.26
CA ALA A 246 -15.34 -1.40 -8.51
C ALA A 246 -16.64 -1.98 -9.09
N GLN A 247 -17.80 -1.49 -8.65
CA GLN A 247 -19.11 -1.97 -9.11
C GLN A 247 -19.54 -1.37 -10.46
N LEU A 248 -19.36 -0.05 -10.65
CA LEU A 248 -19.89 0.65 -11.83
C LEU A 248 -18.89 0.73 -12.99
N ARG A 249 -17.60 0.53 -12.72
CA ARG A 249 -16.52 0.67 -13.70
C ARG A 249 -15.48 -0.44 -13.57
N ALA A 250 -15.92 -1.68 -13.36
CA ALA A 250 -15.07 -2.85 -13.20
C ALA A 250 -13.99 -2.96 -14.29
N GLU A 251 -14.35 -2.83 -15.57
CA GLU A 251 -13.38 -2.89 -16.67
C GLU A 251 -12.30 -1.79 -16.58
N ARG A 252 -12.65 -0.60 -16.10
CA ARG A 252 -11.66 0.47 -15.90
C ARG A 252 -10.70 0.07 -14.80
N VAL A 253 -11.21 -0.46 -13.69
CA VAL A 253 -10.36 -0.95 -12.59
C VAL A 253 -9.44 -2.06 -13.08
N GLU A 254 -9.98 -3.04 -13.81
CA GLU A 254 -9.20 -4.14 -14.35
C GLU A 254 -8.10 -3.66 -15.28
N ARG A 255 -8.41 -2.78 -16.24
CA ARG A 255 -7.40 -2.20 -17.14
C ARG A 255 -6.28 -1.51 -16.37
N GLU A 256 -6.63 -0.69 -15.39
CA GLU A 256 -5.64 0.04 -14.57
C GLU A 256 -4.78 -0.94 -13.77
N LEU A 257 -5.37 -1.95 -13.13
CA LEU A 257 -4.64 -2.96 -12.38
C LEU A 257 -3.77 -3.86 -13.27
N HIS A 258 -4.18 -4.13 -14.51
CA HIS A 258 -3.33 -4.80 -15.50
C HIS A 258 -2.08 -3.97 -15.85
N THR A 259 -2.17 -2.63 -15.89
CA THR A 259 -0.97 -1.81 -16.11
C THR A 259 0.05 -1.94 -14.96
N LEU A 260 -0.44 -2.19 -13.74
CA LEU A 260 0.42 -2.40 -12.56
C LEU A 260 1.15 -3.76 -12.59
N LEU A 261 0.65 -4.76 -13.33
CA LEU A 261 1.31 -6.07 -13.47
C LEU A 261 2.58 -6.02 -14.33
N ILE A 262 2.61 -5.14 -15.32
CA ILE A 262 3.67 -5.09 -16.34
C ILE A 262 4.86 -4.23 -15.87
N GLY A 263 4.87 -3.80 -14.60
CA GLY A 263 5.79 -2.76 -14.15
C GLY A 263 5.61 -1.48 -14.98
N GLY A 264 4.36 -1.15 -15.32
CA GLY A 264 4.00 -0.07 -16.25
C GLY A 264 4.79 1.21 -15.97
N ALA A 265 5.17 1.90 -17.05
CA ALA A 265 6.14 2.99 -17.05
C ALA A 265 5.99 3.95 -15.85
N PRO A 266 7.13 4.44 -15.30
CA PRO A 266 7.09 5.42 -14.24
C PRO A 266 6.43 6.70 -14.80
N PHE A 267 5.18 6.91 -14.39
CA PHE A 267 4.46 8.19 -14.34
C PHE A 267 3.74 8.72 -15.58
N SER A 268 2.51 9.16 -15.29
CA SER A 268 2.19 10.60 -15.32
C SER A 268 1.77 11.02 -13.90
N ILE A 269 2.25 12.17 -13.40
CA ILE A 269 1.77 12.78 -12.13
C ILE A 269 0.71 13.83 -12.52
N PRO A 270 -0.60 13.56 -12.35
CA PRO A 270 -1.60 14.60 -12.52
C PRO A 270 -1.51 15.58 -11.34
N GLY A 271 -1.36 16.87 -11.62
CA GLY A 271 -1.63 17.92 -10.63
C GLY A 271 -0.44 18.61 -9.95
N ILE A 272 0.81 18.32 -10.31
CA ILE A 272 1.90 19.28 -10.04
C ILE A 272 1.95 20.24 -11.23
N PRO A 273 1.67 21.54 -11.06
CA PRO A 273 1.91 22.50 -12.12
C PRO A 273 3.42 22.56 -12.35
N VAL A 274 3.89 21.96 -13.45
CA VAL A 274 5.29 22.06 -13.92
C VAL A 274 5.72 23.53 -14.01
N ALA A 275 4.78 24.46 -14.18
CA ALA A 275 4.98 25.90 -14.18
C ALA A 275 5.59 26.48 -12.88
N LYS A 276 5.57 25.76 -11.75
CA LYS A 276 6.24 26.20 -10.50
C LYS A 276 7.65 25.64 -10.30
N LEU A 277 8.08 24.66 -11.10
CA LEU A 277 9.41 24.04 -11.04
C LEU A 277 10.40 24.67 -12.02
N LEU A 278 9.92 25.38 -13.03
CA LEU A 278 10.74 26.18 -13.94
C LEU A 278 10.50 27.65 -13.64
N GLY A 279 11.22 28.15 -12.63
CA GLY A 279 11.32 29.57 -12.37
C GLY A 279 11.69 30.33 -13.64
N GLN A 280 11.03 31.47 -13.82
CA GLN A 280 11.31 32.46 -14.86
C GLN A 280 12.82 32.69 -14.99
N GLY A 281 13.40 32.17 -16.07
CA GLY A 281 14.84 32.21 -16.27
C GLY A 281 15.20 31.84 -17.70
N MET A 282 15.31 32.87 -18.53
CA MET A 282 16.04 32.94 -19.79
C MET A 282 15.42 32.25 -21.02
N TYR A 283 15.00 33.07 -22.00
CA TYR A 283 15.56 33.08 -23.35
C TYR A 283 15.07 34.35 -24.08
N LYS A 284 15.90 35.40 -24.12
CA LYS A 284 15.81 36.41 -25.19
C LYS A 284 16.67 35.88 -26.33
N PRO A 285 16.14 35.59 -27.53
CA PRO A 285 16.97 35.20 -28.64
C PRO A 285 17.80 36.40 -29.11
N LEU A 286 19.10 36.15 -29.29
CA LEU A 286 20.03 37.01 -30.01
C LEU A 286 19.44 37.33 -31.38
N ARG A 287 19.18 38.62 -31.65
CA ARG A 287 18.88 39.10 -33.01
C ARG A 287 20.15 38.99 -33.83
N THR A 288 20.12 38.10 -34.82
CA THR A 288 21.07 38.07 -35.91
C THR A 288 20.95 39.35 -36.72
N SER A 289 22.09 40.03 -36.88
CA SER A 289 22.32 41.07 -37.87
C SER A 289 22.09 40.53 -39.28
N THR A 290 21.22 41.17 -40.04
CA THR A 290 21.23 41.12 -41.50
C THR A 290 21.57 42.50 -42.03
N LEU A 291 22.74 42.56 -42.68
CA LEU A 291 23.14 43.58 -43.64
C LEU A 291 22.20 43.59 -44.85
N GLY A 292 21.95 44.78 -45.40
CA GLY A 292 21.68 44.99 -46.83
C GLY A 292 20.27 45.44 -47.21
N ARG A 293 20.01 46.76 -47.21
CA ARG A 293 20.14 47.67 -48.36
C ARG A 293 19.96 49.12 -47.90
#